data_AF-A0AAD5FYC6-F1
#
_entry.id   AF-A0AAD5FYC6-F1
#
_cell.length_a   1.000
_cell.length_b   1.000
_cell.length_c   1.000
_cell.angle_alpha   90.00
_cell.angle_beta   90.00
_cell.angle_gamma   90.00
#
_symmetry.space_group_name_H-M   'P 1'
#
loop_
_entity.id
_entity.type
_entity.pdbx_description
1 polymer ?
#
loop_
_entity_poly.entity_id
_entity_poly.type
_entity_poly.pdbx_seq_one_letter_code
_entity_poly.pdbx_strand_id
1 'polypeptide(L)'
;MSQGAPMTHKFVVGTLAILLGGYVTYKTGSDFQFVKFEPHSAEEIARRKREKVPTKMEVLESATLDLTPEAKERIGRKLLMEQERKRQLEQQQQSSQSSQDLDARK
;
A
#
# COMPACT_ATOMS: atom_id res chain seq x y z
N MET A 1 11.86 31.79 36.62
CA MET A 1 11.13 30.72 35.90
C MET A 1 11.64 30.72 34.47
N SER A 2 12.30 29.64 34.04
CA SER A 2 13.03 29.60 32.76
C SER A 2 12.07 29.64 31.57
N GLN A 3 12.00 30.80 30.90
CA GLN A 3 11.25 30.98 29.67
C GLN A 3 12.09 30.44 28.51
N GLY A 4 11.88 29.16 28.17
CA GLY A 4 12.56 28.49 27.06
C GLY A 4 12.30 29.19 25.72
N ALA A 5 13.31 29.20 24.84
CA ALA A 5 13.32 29.95 23.59
C ALA A 5 12.01 29.81 22.78
N PRO A 6 11.39 30.92 22.32
CA PRO A 6 9.99 30.96 21.89
C PRO A 6 9.62 30.17 20.62
N MET A 7 10.58 29.48 19.98
CA MET A 7 10.38 28.79 18.69
C MET A 7 11.00 27.38 18.61
N THR A 8 11.69 26.90 19.65
CA THR A 8 12.37 25.58 19.61
C THR A 8 11.42 24.41 19.36
N HIS A 9 10.20 24.46 19.91
CA HIS A 9 9.19 23.42 19.70
C HIS A 9 8.79 23.26 18.23
N LYS A 10 8.76 24.34 17.44
CA LYS A 10 8.40 24.28 16.00
C LYS A 10 9.47 23.57 15.18
N PHE A 11 10.74 23.81 15.49
CA PHE A 11 11.85 23.08 14.87
C PHE A 11 11.77 21.60 15.19
N VAL A 12 11.58 21.24 16.46
CA VAL A 12 11.46 19.83 16.87
C VAL A 12 10.30 19.12 16.15
N VAL A 13 9.13 19.75 16.10
CA VAL A 13 7.95 19.19 15.40
C VAL A 13 8.20 19.09 13.89
N GLY A 14 8.82 20.09 13.28
CA GLY A 14 9.17 20.07 11.86
C GLY A 14 10.13 18.94 11.50
N THR A 15 11.18 18.72 12.30
CA THR A 15 12.14 17.63 12.07
C THR A 15 11.47 16.26 12.21
N LEU A 16 10.62 16.09 13.21
CA LEU A 16 9.82 14.86 13.39
C LEU A 16 8.91 14.59 12.19
N ALA A 17 8.24 15.62 11.67
CA ALA A 17 7.36 15.49 10.52
C ALA A 17 8.12 15.06 9.25
N ILE A 18 9.31 15.61 9.00
CA ILE A 18 10.15 15.23 7.86
C ILE A 18 10.62 13.78 7.97
N LEU A 19 11.10 13.37 9.15
CA LEU A 19 11.55 11.99 9.37
C LEU A 19 10.42 10.98 9.20
N LEU A 20 9.23 11.28 9.74
CA LEU A 20 8.06 10.44 9.59
C LEU A 20 7.59 10.38 8.14
N GLY A 21 7.52 11.53 7.46
CA GLY A 21 7.16 11.60 6.04
C GLY A 21 8.13 10.80 5.17
N GLY A 22 9.44 10.99 5.36
CA GLY A 22 10.47 10.25 4.64
C GLY A 22 10.39 8.74 4.86
N TYR A 23 10.14 8.30 6.10
CA TYR A 23 9.97 6.88 6.41
C TYR A 23 8.74 6.28 5.72
N VAL A 24 7.60 6.98 5.76
CA VAL A 24 6.38 6.54 5.08
C VAL A 24 6.62 6.44 3.57
N THR A 25 7.20 7.47 2.95
CA THR A 25 7.53 7.49 1.53
C THR A 25 8.52 6.39 1.14
N TYR A 26 9.53 6.13 1.97
CA TYR A 26 10.48 5.03 1.74
C TYR A 26 9.78 3.67 1.79
N LYS A 27 8.93 3.46 2.81
CA LYS A 27 8.21 2.20 3.02
C LYS A 27 7.16 1.93 1.94
N THR A 28 6.50 2.97 1.42
CA THR A 28 5.56 2.82 0.31
C THR A 28 6.31 2.68 -1.01
N GLY A 29 7.39 3.44 -1.21
CA GLY A 29 8.22 3.41 -2.41
C GLY A 29 8.95 2.07 -2.62
N SER A 30 9.38 1.41 -1.55
CA SER A 30 10.11 0.13 -1.61
C SER A 30 9.29 -1.03 -2.20
N ASP A 31 7.96 -0.90 -2.21
CA ASP A 31 7.07 -1.96 -2.68
C ASP A 31 6.95 -2.00 -4.20
N PHE A 32 7.47 -0.99 -4.91
CA PHE A 32 7.25 -0.82 -6.34
C PHE A 32 8.48 -1.19 -7.17
N GLN A 33 8.27 -2.07 -8.15
CA GLN A 33 9.28 -2.43 -9.13
C GLN A 33 9.16 -1.47 -10.32
N PHE A 34 10.20 -0.64 -10.53
CA PHE A 34 10.28 0.18 -11.73
C PHE A 34 10.58 -0.73 -12.93
N VAL A 35 9.56 -1.04 -13.72
CA VAL A 35 9.75 -1.71 -15.01
C VAL A 35 10.53 -0.75 -15.91
N LYS A 36 11.75 -1.13 -16.29
CA LYS A 36 12.56 -0.35 -17.24
C LYS A 36 11.81 -0.31 -18.57
N PHE A 37 11.51 0.89 -19.05
CA PHE A 37 10.99 1.08 -20.38
C PHE A 37 12.07 0.69 -21.40
N GLU A 38 11.84 -0.40 -22.14
CA GLU A 38 12.67 -0.73 -23.30
C GLU A 38 12.13 0.05 -24.51
N PRO A 39 12.94 0.93 -25.11
CA PRO A 39 12.52 1.64 -26.31
C PRO A 39 12.35 0.65 -27.46
N HIS A 40 11.30 0.85 -28.25
CA HIS A 40 11.05 0.07 -29.46
C HIS A 40 12.24 0.15 -30.42
N SER A 41 12.48 -0.92 -31.18
CA SER A 41 13.55 -0.96 -32.18
C SER A 41 13.41 0.17 -33.22
N ALA A 42 14.53 0.64 -33.79
CA ALA A 42 14.54 1.75 -34.74
C ALA A 42 13.67 1.50 -35.98
N GLU A 43 13.59 0.24 -36.42
CA GLU A 43 12.74 -0.18 -37.54
C GLU A 43 11.25 -0.02 -37.22
N GLU A 44 10.85 -0.34 -36.00
CA GLU A 44 9.47 -0.25 -35.56
C GLU A 44 9.02 1.22 -35.38
N ILE A 45 9.93 2.09 -34.93
CA ILE A 45 9.71 3.54 -34.85
C ILE A 45 9.51 4.12 -36.26
N ALA A 46 10.33 3.71 -37.23
CA ALA A 46 10.22 4.15 -38.62
C ALA A 46 8.90 3.70 -39.25
N ARG A 47 8.46 2.46 -38.99
CA ARG A 47 7.15 1.94 -39.44
C ARG A 47 5.99 2.73 -38.83
N ARG A 48 5.98 2.95 -37.50
CA ARG A 48 4.93 3.72 -36.81
C ARG A 48 4.85 5.17 -37.29
N LYS A 49 6.00 5.79 -37.60
CA LYS A 49 6.06 7.14 -38.17
C LYS A 49 5.48 7.19 -39.59
N ARG A 50 5.70 6.15 -40.40
CA ARG A 50 5.14 6.02 -41.76
C ARG A 50 3.63 5.77 -41.74
N GLU A 51 3.18 4.93 -40.81
CA GLU A 51 1.77 4.55 -40.65
C GLU A 51 0.96 5.56 -39.82
N LYS A 52 1.58 6.63 -39.31
CA LYS A 52 0.98 7.65 -38.43
C LYS A 52 0.22 7.03 -37.24
N VAL A 53 0.76 5.95 -36.69
CA VAL A 53 0.15 5.29 -35.53
C VAL A 53 0.26 6.24 -34.32
N PRO A 54 -0.85 6.69 -33.73
CA PRO A 54 -0.80 7.57 -32.58
C PRO A 54 -0.22 6.84 -31.36
N THR A 55 0.52 7.56 -30.53
CA THR A 55 0.99 7.06 -29.25
C THR A 55 -0.21 6.71 -28.38
N LYS A 56 -0.45 5.41 -28.16
CA LYS A 56 -1.47 4.93 -27.24
C LYS A 56 -0.79 4.50 -25.94
N MET A 57 -1.09 5.20 -24.86
CA MET A 57 -0.85 4.69 -23.50
C MET A 57 -2.13 3.96 -23.09
N GLU A 58 -2.13 2.64 -23.23
CA GLU A 58 -3.20 1.81 -22.69
C GLU A 58 -2.86 1.51 -21.23
N VAL A 59 -3.68 2.04 -20.32
CA VAL A 59 -3.62 1.65 -18.90
C VAL A 59 -4.25 0.27 -18.82
N LEU A 60 -3.43 -0.77 -18.78
CA LEU A 60 -3.89 -2.13 -18.59
C LEU A 60 -4.56 -2.23 -17.21
N GLU A 61 -5.79 -2.76 -17.15
CA GLU A 61 -6.49 -3.02 -15.87
C GLU A 61 -5.69 -3.94 -14.94
N SER A 62 -4.74 -4.70 -15.49
CA SER A 62 -3.90 -5.66 -14.76
C SER A 62 -2.61 -5.09 -14.16
N ALA A 63 -2.17 -3.87 -14.48
CA ALA A 63 -0.90 -3.38 -13.94
C ALA A 63 -0.76 -1.85 -14.08
N THR A 64 -0.90 -1.13 -12.98
CA THR A 64 -0.32 0.22 -12.86
C THR A 64 0.99 0.24 -12.09
N LEU A 65 1.38 -0.85 -11.41
CA LEU A 65 2.65 -0.94 -10.68
C LEU A 65 2.92 -2.41 -10.31
N ASP A 66 3.95 -3.02 -10.90
CA ASP A 66 4.35 -4.35 -10.49
C ASP A 66 4.94 -4.29 -9.07
N LEU A 67 4.25 -4.94 -8.14
CA LEU A 67 4.75 -5.12 -6.78
C LEU A 67 5.98 -6.04 -6.79
N THR A 68 6.99 -5.70 -6.00
CA THR A 68 8.13 -6.59 -5.78
C THR A 68 7.65 -7.93 -5.21
N PRO A 69 8.35 -9.05 -5.47
CA PRO A 69 7.97 -10.36 -4.93
C PRO A 69 7.87 -10.35 -3.40
N GLU A 70 8.75 -9.62 -2.72
CA GLU A 70 8.71 -9.42 -1.27
C GLU A 70 7.44 -8.68 -0.82
N ALA A 71 7.01 -7.64 -1.55
CA ALA A 71 5.79 -6.92 -1.24
C ALA A 71 4.54 -7.80 -1.44
N LYS A 72 4.52 -8.63 -2.49
CA LYS A 72 3.45 -9.61 -2.74
C LYS A 72 3.32 -10.61 -1.59
N GLU A 73 4.43 -11.15 -1.10
CA GLU A 73 4.43 -12.06 0.05
C GLU A 73 3.93 -11.37 1.33
N ARG A 74 4.37 -10.13 1.57
CA ARG A 74 3.96 -9.35 2.73
C ARG A 74 2.45 -9.06 2.73
N ILE A 75 1.89 -8.72 1.57
CA ILE A 75 0.45 -8.49 1.39
C ILE A 75 -0.32 -9.81 1.56
N GLY A 76 0.16 -10.90 0.97
CA GLY A 76 -0.43 -12.23 1.11
C GLY A 76 -0.52 -12.68 2.58
N ARG A 77 0.56 -12.53 3.35
CA ARG A 77 0.57 -12.86 4.79
C ARG A 77 -0.41 -12.01 5.60
N LYS A 78 -0.49 -10.70 5.32
CA LYS A 78 -1.45 -9.81 6.00
C LYS A 78 -2.90 -10.21 5.74
N LEU A 79 -3.24 -10.52 4.49
CA LEU A 79 -4.58 -10.95 4.11
C LEU A 79 -4.98 -12.26 4.83
N LEU A 80 -4.06 -13.21 4.94
CA LEU A 80 -4.31 -14.46 5.68
C LEU A 80 -4.54 -14.20 7.16
N MET A 81 -3.71 -13.38 7.82
CA MET A 81 -3.90 -13.01 9.23
C MET A 81 -5.22 -12.27 9.48
N GLU A 82 -5.63 -11.39 8.58
CA GLU A 82 -6.91 -10.69 8.71
C GLU A 82 -8.10 -11.64 8.56
N GLN A 83 -8.03 -12.63 7.66
CA GLN A 83 -9.05 -13.67 7.54
C GLN A 83 -9.15 -14.52 8.80
N GLU A 84 -8.02 -14.93 9.37
CA GLU A 84 -7.99 -15.69 10.62
C GLU A 84 -8.58 -14.90 11.79
N ARG A 85 -8.23 -13.62 11.92
CA ARG A 85 -8.79 -12.73 12.94
C ARG A 85 -10.30 -12.58 12.79
N LYS A 86 -10.82 -12.44 11.57
CA LYS A 86 -12.28 -12.37 11.31
C LYS A 86 -12.99 -13.65 11.75
N ARG A 87 -12.45 -14.83 11.42
CA ARG A 87 -13.04 -16.10 11.85
C ARG A 87 -13.07 -16.24 13.38
N GLN A 88 -12.03 -15.80 14.07
CA GLN A 88 -11.98 -15.83 15.54
C GLN A 88 -13.04 -14.89 16.16
N LEU A 89 -13.25 -13.71 15.57
CA LEU A 89 -14.28 -12.77 16.01
C LEU A 89 -15.69 -13.33 15.78
N GLU A 90 -15.94 -13.96 14.63
CA GLU A 90 -17.22 -14.60 14.33
C GLU A 90 -17.52 -15.76 15.28
N GLN A 91 -16.52 -16.59 15.59
CA GLN A 91 -16.66 -17.68 16.57
C GLN A 91 -16.94 -17.16 17.99
N GLN A 92 -16.28 -16.07 18.41
CA GLN A 92 -16.55 -15.44 19.70
C GLN A 92 -17.95 -14.83 19.78
N GLN A 93 -18.45 -14.24 18.69
CA GLN A 93 -19.81 -13.69 18.64
C GLN A 93 -20.86 -14.81 18.69
N GLN A 94 -20.66 -15.90 17.96
CA GLN A 94 -21.55 -17.06 18.00
C GLN A 94 -21.59 -17.72 19.38
N SER A 95 -20.44 -17.89 20.04
CA SER A 95 -20.39 -18.46 21.40
C SER A 95 -21.04 -17.54 22.43
N SER A 96 -20.93 -16.22 22.25
CA SER A 96 -21.55 -15.24 23.15
C SER A 96 -23.07 -15.21 23.01
N GLN A 97 -23.58 -15.28 21.78
CA GLN A 97 -25.02 -15.34 21.49
C GLN A 97 -25.65 -16.65 21.99
N SER A 98 -24.99 -17.80 21.76
CA SER A 98 -25.49 -19.08 22.26
C SER A 98 -25.56 -19.15 23.78
N SER A 99 -24.64 -18.46 24.47
CA SER A 99 -24.62 -18.39 25.94
C SER A 99 -25.78 -17.53 26.46
N GLN A 100 -26.04 -16.38 25.83
CA GLN A 100 -27.15 -15.49 26.19
C GLN A 100 -28.53 -16.13 25.95
N ASP A 101 -28.69 -16.88 24.85
CA ASP A 101 -29.95 -17.58 24.54
C ASP A 101 -30.25 -18.75 25.50
N LEU A 102 -29.22 -19.39 26.06
CA LEU A 102 -29.37 -20.46 27.06
C LEU A 102 -29.80 -19.90 28.43
N ASP A 103 -29.29 -18.73 28.81
CA ASP A 103 -29.65 -18.07 30.07
C ASP A 103 -31.05 -17.45 30.02
N ALA A 104 -31.53 -17.00 28.85
CA ALA A 104 -32.87 -16.45 28.67
C ALA A 104 -34.01 -17.51 28.67
N ARG A 105 -33.67 -18.81 28.60
CA ARG A 105 -34.63 -19.93 28.57
C ARG A 105 -34.84 -20.64 29.92
N LYS A 106 -34.14 -20.23 30.97
CA LYS A 106 -34.34 -20.70 32.36
C LYS A 106 -35.21 -19.72 33.14
#